data_AF-H0EGI8-F1
#
_entry.id   AF-H0EGI8-F1
#
_cell.length_a   1.000
_cell.length_b   1.000
_cell.length_c   1.000
_cell.angle_alpha   90.00
_cell.angle_beta   90.00
_cell.angle_gamma   90.00
#
_symmetry.space_group_name_H-M   'P 1'
#
loop_
_entity.id
_entity.type
_entity.pdbx_description
1 polymer ?
#
loop_
_entity_poly.entity_id
_entity_poly.type
_entity_poly.pdbx_seq_one_letter_code
_entity_poly.pdbx_strand_id
1 'polypeptide(L)'
;MNELARIAAEVVGSKHCVNVQKYPDGMYNKAFLLTMENGTQVVAKVPNPNAGLAHFTTASEVATMDFALNVCKTPSPKVLAWSSKASENPDVG
;
A
#
# COMPACT_ATOMS: atom_id res chain seq x y z
N MET A 1 -11.21 -4.60 -3.56
CA MET A 1 -10.02 -4.68 -4.45
C MET A 1 -10.06 -3.63 -5.55
N ASN A 2 -11.23 -3.36 -6.15
CA ASN A 2 -11.40 -2.36 -7.21
C ASN A 2 -10.88 -0.97 -6.83
N GLU A 3 -11.14 -0.51 -5.60
CA GLU A 3 -10.71 0.82 -5.16
C GLU A 3 -9.19 0.93 -4.95
N LEU A 4 -8.57 -0.09 -4.35
CA LEU A 4 -7.12 -0.15 -4.18
C LEU A 4 -6.39 -0.12 -5.52
N ALA A 5 -6.90 -0.89 -6.50
CA ALA A 5 -6.36 -0.91 -7.85
C ALA A 5 -6.57 0.42 -8.60
N ARG A 6 -7.74 1.06 -8.41
CA ARG A 6 -8.05 2.39 -8.97
C ARG A 6 -7.08 3.46 -8.46
N ILE A 7 -6.95 3.58 -7.14
CA ILE A 7 -6.04 4.55 -6.51
C ILE A 7 -4.60 4.28 -6.96
N ALA A 8 -4.18 3.02 -6.99
CA ALA A 8 -2.84 2.66 -7.45
C ALA A 8 -2.59 3.08 -8.91
N ALA A 9 -3.57 2.88 -9.80
CA ALA A 9 -3.48 3.30 -11.20
C ALA A 9 -3.38 4.82 -11.33
N GLU A 10 -4.18 5.58 -10.57
CA GLU A 10 -4.14 7.05 -10.55
C GLU A 10 -2.78 7.59 -10.12
N VAL A 11 -2.25 7.06 -9.02
CA VAL A 11 -0.97 7.51 -8.44
C VAL A 11 0.22 7.26 -9.36
N VAL A 12 0.15 6.24 -10.22
CA VAL A 12 1.21 5.93 -11.21
C VAL A 12 0.89 6.40 -12.63
N GLY A 13 -0.19 7.15 -12.83
CA GLY A 13 -0.58 7.69 -14.14
C GLY A 13 -0.95 6.62 -15.18
N SER A 14 -1.54 5.51 -14.74
CA SER A 14 -2.05 4.42 -15.58
C SER A 14 -3.57 4.46 -15.68
N LYS A 15 -4.19 3.97 -16.77
CA LYS A 15 -5.66 3.93 -16.88
C LYS A 15 -6.28 2.83 -16.03
N HIS A 16 -5.64 1.67 -15.94
CA HIS A 16 -6.14 0.57 -15.13
C HIS A 16 -5.04 -0.43 -14.72
N CYS A 17 -5.37 -1.22 -13.70
CA CYS A 17 -4.59 -2.35 -13.21
C CYS A 17 -4.99 -3.61 -13.98
N VAL A 18 -4.02 -4.32 -14.56
CA VAL A 18 -4.25 -5.52 -15.39
C VAL A 18 -3.99 -6.83 -14.64
N ASN A 19 -3.23 -6.80 -13.54
CA ASN A 19 -3.00 -7.98 -12.71
C ASN A 19 -2.87 -7.61 -11.23
N VAL A 20 -3.42 -8.46 -10.36
CA VAL A 20 -3.29 -8.37 -8.91
C VAL A 20 -2.83 -9.71 -8.37
N GLN A 21 -1.59 -9.76 -7.89
CA GLN A 21 -1.02 -10.95 -7.27
C GLN A 21 -0.87 -10.72 -5.77
N LYS A 22 -1.42 -11.62 -4.96
CA LYS A 22 -1.24 -11.57 -3.51
C LYS A 22 0.11 -12.19 -3.14
N TYR A 23 0.91 -11.51 -2.33
CA TYR A 23 2.08 -12.11 -1.70
C TYR A 23 1.66 -13.08 -0.58
N PRO A 24 2.54 -14.00 -0.15
CA PRO A 24 2.29 -14.80 1.05
C PRO A 24 1.84 -13.92 2.22
N ASP A 25 0.80 -14.36 2.94
CA ASP A 25 0.21 -13.56 4.02
C ASP A 25 1.26 -13.24 5.09
N GLY A 26 1.44 -11.95 5.37
CA GLY A 26 2.17 -11.48 6.53
C GLY A 26 1.27 -11.45 7.76
N MET A 27 1.87 -11.48 8.96
CA MET A 27 1.11 -11.46 10.21
C MET A 27 0.27 -10.19 10.40
N TYR A 28 0.77 -9.04 9.94
CA TYR A 28 0.19 -7.72 10.25
C TYR A 28 -0.38 -6.98 9.03
N ASN A 29 0.02 -7.36 7.82
CA ASN A 29 -0.47 -6.75 6.58
C ASN A 29 -0.63 -7.83 5.49
N LYS A 30 -1.66 -7.69 4.67
CA LYS A 30 -1.72 -8.30 3.33
C LYS A 30 -0.96 -7.42 2.36
N ALA A 31 -0.08 -8.02 1.56
CA ALA A 31 0.63 -7.32 0.51
C ALA A 31 0.21 -7.86 -0.86
N PHE A 32 0.05 -6.96 -1.83
CA PHE A 32 -0.34 -7.25 -3.19
C PHE A 32 0.64 -6.60 -4.16
N LEU A 33 1.06 -7.34 -5.18
CA LEU A 33 1.71 -6.81 -6.36
C LEU A 33 0.64 -6.46 -7.39
N LEU A 34 0.54 -5.17 -7.71
CA LEU A 34 -0.36 -4.64 -8.74
C LEU A 34 0.47 -4.36 -9.99
N THR A 35 0.06 -4.91 -11.12
CA THR A 35 0.68 -4.63 -12.43
C THR A 35 -0.29 -3.80 -13.27
N MET A 36 0.19 -2.69 -13.79
CA MET A 36 -0.56 -1.72 -14.59
C MET A 36 -0.48 -2.04 -16.09
N GLU A 37 -1.43 -1.51 -16.88
CA GLU A 37 -1.42 -1.70 -18.36
C GLU A 37 -0.12 -1.21 -19.01
N ASN A 38 0.51 -0.19 -18.43
CA ASN A 38 1.76 0.41 -18.93
C ASN A 38 3.01 -0.36 -18.48
N GLY A 39 2.85 -1.52 -17.83
CA GLY A 39 3.93 -2.34 -17.30
C GLY A 39 4.46 -1.92 -15.93
N THR A 40 4.00 -0.79 -15.37
CA THR A 40 4.40 -0.34 -14.03
C THR A 40 3.91 -1.33 -12.97
N GLN A 41 4.76 -1.63 -11.99
CA GLN A 41 4.42 -2.49 -10.87
C GLN A 41 4.51 -1.72 -9.55
N VAL A 42 3.50 -1.90 -8.69
CA VAL A 42 3.48 -1.30 -7.35
C VAL A 42 3.06 -2.31 -6.30
N VAL A 43 3.61 -2.16 -5.10
CA VAL A 43 3.23 -2.97 -3.95
C VAL A 43 2.21 -2.20 -3.12
N ALA A 44 1.03 -2.79 -2.94
CA ALA A 44 -0.01 -2.26 -2.08
C ALA A 44 -0.08 -3.09 -0.79
N LYS A 45 -0.13 -2.42 0.36
CA LYS A 45 -0.24 -3.05 1.68
C LYS A 45 -1.53 -2.65 2.35
N VAL A 46 -2.26 -3.63 2.89
CA VAL A 46 -3.50 -3.42 3.63
C VAL A 46 -3.35 -4.06 5.01
N PRO A 47 -3.57 -3.31 6.12
CA PRO A 47 -3.46 -3.86 7.46
C PRO A 47 -4.48 -4.99 7.68
N ASN A 48 -4.03 -6.02 8.40
CA ASN A 48 -4.94 -7.07 8.83
C ASN A 48 -5.77 -6.57 10.04
N PRO A 49 -7.00 -7.09 10.26
CA PRO A 49 -7.84 -6.68 11.40
C PRO A 49 -7.18 -6.86 12.78
N ASN A 50 -6.23 -7.78 12.88
CA ASN A 50 -5.47 -8.07 14.11
C ASN A 50 -4.27 -7.12 14.33
N ALA A 51 -3.98 -6.19 13.42
CA ALA A 51 -2.80 -5.32 13.49
C ALA A 51 -2.91 -4.20 14.55
N GLY A 52 -3.87 -4.27 15.46
CA GLY A 52 -4.13 -3.24 16.46
C GLY A 52 -4.70 -1.96 15.83
N LEU A 53 -4.31 -0.80 16.35
CA LEU A 53 -4.74 0.49 15.83
C LEU A 53 -4.04 0.77 14.48
N ALA A 54 -4.74 0.44 13.38
CA ALA A 54 -4.27 0.61 12.01
C ALA A 54 -3.68 2.00 11.73
N HIS A 55 -4.23 3.03 12.39
CA HIS A 55 -3.72 4.40 12.28
C HIS A 55 -2.24 4.50 12.67
N PHE A 56 -1.89 4.02 13.86
CA PHE A 56 -0.53 4.15 14.39
C PHE A 56 0.45 3.23 13.67
N THR A 57 0.02 2.03 13.28
CA THR A 57 0.90 1.09 12.56
C THR A 57 1.24 1.59 11.16
N THR A 58 0.25 2.04 10.38
CA THR A 58 0.51 2.59 9.04
C THR A 58 1.31 3.89 9.11
N ALA A 59 0.95 4.81 10.00
CA ALA A 59 1.69 6.07 10.15
C ALA A 59 3.15 5.85 10.57
N SER A 60 3.40 4.95 11.54
CA SER A 60 4.76 4.63 11.98
C SER A 60 5.59 3.94 10.90
N GLU A 61 4.97 3.07 10.10
CA GLU A 61 5.65 2.42 8.97
C GLU A 61 6.08 3.44 7.92
N VAL A 62 5.17 4.35 7.52
CA VAL A 62 5.45 5.41 6.56
C VAL A 62 6.53 6.36 7.07
N ALA A 63 6.45 6.78 8.34
CA ALA A 63 7.47 7.62 8.96
C ALA A 63 8.84 6.93 9.01
N THR A 64 8.87 5.63 9.27
CA THR A 64 10.12 4.84 9.28
C THR A 64 10.72 4.74 7.88
N MET A 65 9.90 4.51 6.86
CA MET A 65 10.35 4.45 5.47
C MET A 65 10.91 5.80 5.00
N ASP A 66 10.26 6.91 5.37
CA ASP A 66 10.71 8.26 5.09
C ASP A 66 12.06 8.56 5.78
N PHE A 67 12.16 8.24 7.07
CA PHE A 67 13.40 8.40 7.83
C PHE A 67 14.55 7.59 7.22
N ALA A 68 14.32 6.33 6.87
CA ALA A 68 15.34 5.48 6.25
C ALA A 68 15.85 6.06 4.93
N LEU A 69 14.93 6.54 4.07
CA LEU A 69 15.26 7.09 2.76
C LEU A 69 15.95 8.46 2.87
N ASN A 70 15.36 9.38 3.65
CA ASN A 70 15.74 10.79 3.64
C ASN A 70 16.80 11.14 4.69
N VAL A 71 16.84 10.45 5.83
CA VAL A 71 17.80 10.72 6.91
C VAL A 71 18.95 9.73 6.86
N CYS A 72 18.67 8.43 6.90
CA CYS A 72 19.72 7.40 6.92
C CYS A 72 20.39 7.18 5.56
N LYS A 73 19.78 7.68 4.47
CA LYS A 73 20.24 7.45 3.09
C LYS A 73 20.34 5.96 2.73
N THR A 74 19.50 5.14 3.36
CA THR A 74 19.41 3.70 3.10
C THR A 74 18.39 3.46 1.97
N PRO A 75 18.69 2.56 1.01
CA PRO A 75 17.70 2.16 0.01
C PRO A 75 16.44 1.62 0.68
N SER A 76 15.33 2.32 0.47
CA SER A 76 14.01 1.98 1.01
C SER A 76 12.96 2.25 -0.08
N PRO A 77 11.87 1.46 -0.15
CA PRO A 77 10.79 1.74 -1.10
C PRO A 77 10.21 3.14 -0.89
N LYS A 78 9.83 3.81 -1.98
CA LYS A 78 9.13 5.11 -1.91
C LYS A 78 7.64 4.89 -1.63
N VAL A 79 7.11 5.60 -0.64
CA VAL A 79 5.67 5.65 -0.41
C VAL A 79 5.02 6.53 -1.49
N LEU A 80 4.14 5.94 -2.29
CA LEU A 80 3.44 6.65 -3.36
C LEU A 80 2.13 7.28 -2.89
N ALA A 81 1.39 6.56 -2.03
CA ALA A 81 0.20 7.02 -1.35
C ALA A 81 0.01 6.20 -0.07
N TRP A 82 -0.63 6.78 0.95
CA TRP A 82 -0.96 6.08 2.19
C TRP A 82 -2.18 6.73 2.86
N SER A 83 -2.92 5.94 3.65
CA SER A 83 -3.98 6.42 4.54
C SER A 83 -3.92 5.64 5.86
N SER A 84 -4.15 6.34 6.96
CA SER A 84 -4.17 5.80 8.32
C SER A 84 -5.57 5.78 8.92
N LYS A 85 -6.59 6.13 8.13
CA LYS A 85 -7.99 6.11 8.54
C LYS A 85 -8.68 4.91 7.90
N ALA A 86 -9.06 3.93 8.73
CA ALA A 86 -9.83 2.77 8.26
C ALA A 86 -11.28 3.16 7.90
N SER A 87 -11.84 4.18 8.55
CA SER A 87 -13.25 4.60 8.46
C SER A 87 -13.66 5.33 7.17
N GLU A 88 -12.73 5.57 6.24
CA GLU A 88 -13.03 6.19 4.93
C GLU A 88 -13.08 5.15 3.80
N ASN A 89 -12.82 3.87 4.09
CA ASN A 89 -12.97 2.77 3.13
C ASN A 89 -14.22 1.98 3.51
N PRO A 90 -15.31 2.02 2.73
CA PRO A 90 -16.49 1.23 3.06
C PRO A 90 -16.11 -0.26 3.06
N ASP A 91 -16.39 -0.91 4.19
CA ASP A 91 -16.40 -2.36 4.31
C ASP A 91 -17.36 -2.91 3.25
N VAL A 92 -16.80 -3.45 2.17
CA VAL A 92 -17.55 -4.35 1.29
C VAL A 92 -17.48 -5.74 1.91
N GLY A 93 -18.40 -5.96 2.86
CA GLY A 93 -18.85 -7.31 3.22
C GLY A 93 -19.54 -8.01 2.06
#